data_AF-A0A7S3YTP9-F1
#
_entry.id   AF-A0A7S3YTP9-F1
#
_cell.length_a   1.000
_cell.length_b   1.000
_cell.length_c   1.000
_cell.angle_alpha   90.00
_cell.angle_beta   90.00
_cell.angle_gamma   90.00
#
_symmetry.space_group_name_H-M   'P 1'
#
loop_
_entity.id
_entity.type
_entity.pdbx_description
1 polymer ?
#
loop_
_entity_poly.entity_id
_entity_poly.type
_entity_poly.pdbx_seq_one_letter_code
_entity_poly.pdbx_strand_id
1 'polypeptide(L)'
;LSLPENVVQVICMHRRIYRQPVTKRVLPGGVRADIHNLPMILFIDRNTTPEQLYAHVWKRTYRYASVSGSTKDKEKGNTNEQIPFTLTLVDPKGYACAKCPWDTYCMGLPMPHDSTEEIELPNVTHVAIDWGTRYLYTTLNERAMQSADTHPSRLVAMQEHQAHVDIGRCFERFTCKEIIKEVYCSKAKQHLPAIKHIELYSLPPVLILHLKRLVRGGKIQTFVDFPLRGFDPTGFLTPSAQRHGNVSVQGKAREFDRKQQQQQQ
;
A
#
# COMPACT_ATOMS: atom_id res chain seq x y z
N LEU A 1 -16.20 -5.28 3.63
CA LEU A 1 -16.46 -6.73 3.62
C LEU A 1 -15.40 -7.38 4.51
N SER A 2 -15.78 -7.82 5.71
CA SER A 2 -14.90 -8.65 6.55
C SER A 2 -14.85 -10.05 5.98
N LEU A 3 -13.66 -10.62 5.83
CA LEU A 3 -13.51 -12.02 5.45
C LEU A 3 -14.02 -12.92 6.59
N PRO A 4 -14.57 -14.10 6.30
CA PRO A 4 -14.85 -15.10 7.33
C PRO A 4 -13.60 -15.43 8.14
N GLU A 5 -13.72 -15.77 9.42
CA GLU A 5 -12.57 -16.02 10.31
C GLU A 5 -11.66 -17.16 9.83
N ASN A 6 -12.23 -18.11 9.09
CA ASN A 6 -11.52 -19.25 8.51
C ASN A 6 -10.93 -18.97 7.11
N VAL A 7 -11.02 -17.74 6.60
CA VAL A 7 -10.46 -17.39 5.30
C VAL A 7 -9.23 -16.50 5.47
N VAL A 8 -8.13 -16.94 4.87
CA VAL A 8 -6.88 -16.19 4.80
C VAL A 8 -6.70 -15.61 3.41
N GLN A 9 -6.35 -14.32 3.35
CA GLN A 9 -5.94 -13.67 2.10
C GLN A 9 -4.43 -13.89 1.90
N VAL A 10 -4.07 -14.54 0.80
CA VAL A 10 -2.67 -14.74 0.40
C VAL A 10 -2.37 -13.92 -0.86
N ILE A 11 -1.40 -13.03 -0.77
CA ILE A 11 -0.91 -12.22 -1.87
C ILE A 11 0.37 -12.90 -2.40
N CYS A 12 0.26 -13.60 -3.53
CA CYS A 12 1.42 -14.24 -4.14
C CYS A 12 2.08 -13.30 -5.15
N MET A 13 3.37 -13.05 -4.97
CA MET A 13 4.18 -12.17 -5.81
C MET A 13 5.16 -13.00 -6.64
N HIS A 14 5.23 -12.74 -7.95
CA HIS A 14 6.25 -13.38 -8.77
C HIS A 14 7.61 -12.74 -8.50
N ARG A 15 8.58 -13.54 -8.09
CA ARG A 15 9.89 -13.07 -7.65
C ARG A 15 10.99 -13.73 -8.46
N ARG A 16 11.98 -12.93 -8.84
CA ARG A 16 13.19 -13.38 -9.50
C ARG A 16 14.37 -13.14 -8.58
N ILE A 17 15.08 -14.20 -8.25
CA ILE A 17 16.28 -14.16 -7.42
C ILE A 17 17.50 -14.22 -8.33
N TYR A 18 18.42 -13.27 -8.18
CA TYR A 18 19.68 -13.26 -8.93
C TYR A 18 20.85 -12.78 -8.08
N ARG A 19 22.05 -13.26 -8.44
CA ARG A 19 23.30 -12.80 -7.83
C ARG A 19 23.76 -11.52 -8.50
N GLN A 20 23.99 -10.50 -7.67
CA GLN A 20 24.59 -9.25 -8.07
C GLN A 20 26.11 -9.41 -8.28
N PRO A 21 26.68 -8.72 -9.29
CA PRO A 21 28.12 -8.64 -9.42
C PRO A 21 28.72 -7.97 -8.18
N VAL A 22 29.96 -8.34 -7.84
CA VAL A 22 30.65 -7.87 -6.62
C VAL A 22 30.62 -6.34 -6.50
N THR A 23 30.75 -5.63 -7.63
CA THR A 23 30.76 -4.16 -7.73
C THR A 23 29.42 -3.49 -7.43
N LYS A 24 28.30 -4.23 -7.37
CA LYS A 24 26.95 -3.70 -7.13
C LYS A 24 26.27 -4.29 -5.89
N ARG A 25 27.02 -4.99 -5.03
CA ARG A 25 26.48 -5.62 -3.82
C ARG A 25 26.15 -4.55 -2.79
N VAL A 26 24.87 -4.44 -2.45
CA VAL A 26 24.38 -3.56 -1.37
C VAL A 26 24.09 -4.35 -0.10
N LEU A 27 23.74 -5.64 -0.24
CA LEU A 27 23.40 -6.54 0.86
C LEU A 27 24.42 -7.68 1.01
N PRO A 28 24.62 -8.20 2.23
CA PRO A 28 25.39 -9.42 2.46
C PRO A 28 24.92 -10.58 1.59
N GLY A 29 25.85 -11.38 1.08
CA GLY A 29 25.56 -12.49 0.15
C GLY A 29 25.38 -12.07 -1.31
N GLY A 30 25.17 -10.78 -1.60
CA GLY A 30 25.09 -10.26 -2.96
C GLY A 30 23.96 -10.88 -3.79
N VAL A 31 22.88 -11.31 -3.14
CA VAL A 31 21.68 -11.82 -3.81
C VAL A 31 20.59 -10.76 -3.71
N ARG A 32 19.84 -10.56 -4.79
CA ARG A 32 18.74 -9.63 -4.85
C ARG A 32 17.50 -10.31 -5.38
N ALA A 33 16.37 -9.96 -4.78
CA ALA A 33 15.05 -10.25 -5.29
C ALA A 33 14.53 -9.06 -6.09
N ASP A 34 13.97 -9.31 -7.26
CA ASP A 34 13.11 -8.36 -7.96
C ASP A 34 11.71 -8.96 -8.10
N ILE A 35 10.70 -8.17 -7.73
CA ILE A 35 9.30 -8.49 -7.94
C ILE A 35 8.92 -8.06 -9.35
N HIS A 36 8.23 -8.93 -10.06
CA HIS A 36 7.81 -8.70 -11.45
C HIS A 36 6.37 -9.13 -11.65
N ASN A 37 5.76 -8.64 -12.72
CA ASN A 37 4.38 -8.94 -13.12
C ASN A 37 3.33 -8.61 -12.04
N LEU A 38 2.08 -8.96 -12.30
CA LEU A 38 0.98 -8.67 -11.39
C LEU A 38 0.94 -9.72 -10.27
N PRO A 39 0.82 -9.30 -9.00
CA PRO A 39 0.58 -10.24 -7.91
C PRO A 39 -0.80 -10.88 -8.07
N MET A 40 -0.93 -12.11 -7.57
CA MET A 40 -2.20 -12.82 -7.51
C MET A 40 -2.72 -12.85 -6.09
N ILE A 41 -4.02 -12.67 -5.93
CA ILE A 41 -4.68 -12.75 -4.62
C ILE A 41 -5.44 -14.06 -4.56
N LEU A 42 -5.16 -14.85 -3.53
CA LEU A 42 -5.85 -16.08 -3.20
C LEU A 42 -6.61 -15.89 -1.89
N PHE A 43 -7.77 -16.53 -1.81
CA PHE A 43 -8.50 -16.71 -0.57
C PHE A 43 -8.51 -18.22 -0.30
N ILE A 44 -7.89 -18.63 0.79
CA ILE A 44 -7.71 -20.04 1.15
C ILE A 44 -8.21 -20.27 2.58
N ASP A 45 -8.43 -21.54 2.92
CA ASP A 45 -8.78 -21.94 4.29
C ASP A 45 -7.57 -21.74 5.21
N ARG A 46 -7.79 -21.41 6.48
CA ARG A 46 -6.69 -21.23 7.44
C ARG A 46 -5.88 -22.51 7.64
N ASN A 47 -6.52 -23.67 7.45
CA ASN A 47 -5.91 -24.98 7.66
C ASN A 47 -5.27 -25.54 6.36
N THR A 48 -5.01 -24.66 5.37
CA THR A 48 -4.42 -25.07 4.10
C THR A 48 -2.98 -25.55 4.30
N THR A 49 -2.66 -26.74 3.79
CA THR A 49 -1.30 -27.29 3.82
C THR A 49 -0.40 -26.66 2.74
N PRO A 50 0.94 -26.76 2.87
CA PRO A 50 1.86 -26.39 1.80
C PRO A 50 1.50 -27.00 0.46
N GLU A 51 1.25 -28.31 0.42
CA GLU A 51 0.88 -29.04 -0.80
C GLU A 51 -0.35 -28.42 -1.48
N GLN A 52 -1.42 -28.15 -0.70
CA GLN A 52 -2.63 -27.52 -1.20
C GLN A 52 -2.38 -26.09 -1.70
N LEU A 53 -1.54 -25.32 -1.01
CA LEU A 53 -1.17 -23.98 -1.42
C LEU A 53 -0.40 -23.99 -2.76
N TYR A 54 0.57 -24.91 -2.91
CA TYR A 54 1.27 -25.12 -4.18
C TYR A 54 0.30 -25.47 -5.30
N ALA A 55 -0.64 -26.39 -5.07
CA ALA A 55 -1.66 -26.75 -6.04
C ALA A 55 -2.57 -25.56 -6.41
N HIS A 56 -2.97 -24.74 -5.43
CA HIS A 56 -3.78 -23.53 -5.66
C HIS A 56 -3.06 -22.46 -6.47
N VAL A 57 -1.75 -22.28 -6.25
CA VAL A 57 -0.91 -21.38 -7.03
C VAL A 57 -0.73 -21.93 -8.43
N TRP A 58 -0.34 -23.20 -8.57
CA TRP A 58 -0.10 -23.83 -9.87
C TRP A 58 -1.33 -23.81 -10.77
N LYS A 59 -2.52 -24.12 -10.22
CA LYS A 59 -3.80 -24.05 -10.93
C LYS A 59 -4.09 -22.67 -11.54
N ARG A 60 -3.47 -21.59 -11.05
CA ARG A 60 -3.66 -20.24 -11.59
C ARG A 60 -2.48 -19.76 -12.44
N THR A 61 -1.28 -20.30 -12.21
CA THR A 61 -0.07 -19.88 -12.92
C THR A 61 0.28 -20.77 -14.11
N TYR A 62 -0.26 -22.00 -14.21
CA TYR A 62 0.00 -22.90 -15.35
C TYR A 62 -0.35 -22.25 -16.69
N ARG A 63 -1.37 -21.37 -16.73
CA ARG A 63 -1.78 -20.61 -17.92
C ARG A 63 -0.67 -19.71 -18.50
N TYR A 64 0.37 -19.43 -17.72
CA TYR A 64 1.52 -18.64 -18.15
C TYR A 64 2.60 -19.49 -18.84
N ALA A 65 2.49 -20.82 -18.80
CA ALA A 65 3.38 -21.69 -19.55
C ALA A 65 3.16 -21.49 -21.05
N SER A 66 4.21 -21.08 -21.78
CA SER A 66 4.23 -21.08 -23.24
C SER A 66 4.15 -22.53 -23.69
N VAL A 67 3.03 -22.91 -24.30
CA VAL A 67 2.86 -24.23 -24.90
C VAL A 67 3.80 -24.34 -26.09
N SER A 68 4.99 -24.89 -25.88
CA SER A 68 5.83 -25.37 -26.98
C SER A 68 5.30 -26.75 -27.40
N GLY A 69 4.19 -26.77 -28.16
CA GLY A 69 3.58 -28.02 -28.62
C GLY A 69 2.18 -27.84 -29.19
N SER A 70 1.88 -28.55 -30.27
CA SER A 70 0.65 -28.48 -31.07
C SER A 70 -0.66 -28.46 -30.27
N THR A 71 -1.65 -27.73 -30.82
CA THR A 71 -2.98 -27.39 -30.29
C THR A 71 -3.95 -28.57 -30.01
N LYS A 72 -3.48 -29.81 -29.84
CA LYS A 72 -4.34 -30.99 -29.64
C LYS A 72 -4.46 -31.51 -28.20
N ASP A 73 -3.62 -31.08 -27.25
CA ASP A 73 -3.64 -31.60 -25.87
C ASP A 73 -4.18 -30.58 -24.85
N LYS A 74 -5.33 -29.95 -25.14
CA LYS A 74 -5.92 -28.93 -24.26
C LYS A 74 -6.75 -29.48 -23.08
N GLU A 75 -6.87 -30.80 -22.90
CA GLU A 75 -7.81 -31.35 -21.90
C GLU A 75 -7.27 -32.31 -20.86
N LYS A 76 -5.96 -32.59 -20.79
CA LYS A 76 -5.40 -33.30 -19.64
C LYS A 76 -4.06 -32.68 -19.24
N GLY A 77 -4.11 -31.76 -18.29
CA GLY A 77 -2.92 -31.37 -17.53
C GLY A 77 -2.35 -32.63 -16.90
N ASN A 78 -1.25 -33.12 -17.48
CA ASN A 78 -0.56 -34.30 -16.98
C ASN A 78 -0.06 -33.98 -15.56
N THR A 79 -0.61 -34.63 -14.55
CA THR A 79 -0.36 -34.38 -13.13
C THR A 79 1.05 -34.74 -12.66
N ASN A 80 1.92 -35.20 -13.57
CA ASN A 80 3.31 -35.57 -13.30
C ASN A 80 4.33 -34.47 -13.67
N GLU A 81 3.90 -33.28 -14.08
CA GLU A 81 4.81 -32.17 -14.31
C GLU A 81 5.22 -31.55 -12.95
N GLN A 82 6.47 -31.75 -12.56
CA GLN A 82 7.03 -31.22 -11.32
C GLN A 82 6.82 -29.71 -11.23
N ILE A 83 6.27 -29.24 -10.11
CA ILE A 83 5.97 -27.82 -9.92
C ILE A 83 7.27 -27.00 -10.05
N PRO A 84 7.37 -26.06 -11.02
CA PRO A 84 8.64 -25.45 -11.41
C PRO A 84 8.97 -24.19 -10.59
N PHE A 85 8.44 -24.07 -9.38
CA PHE A 85 8.68 -22.95 -8.47
C PHE A 85 8.66 -23.41 -7.03
N THR A 86 9.29 -22.62 -6.16
CA THR A 86 9.18 -22.75 -4.71
C THR A 86 8.40 -21.58 -4.14
N LEU A 87 7.62 -21.82 -3.09
CA LEU A 87 6.91 -20.79 -2.36
C LEU A 87 7.66 -20.44 -1.07
N THR A 88 7.78 -19.14 -0.80
CA THR A 88 8.44 -18.63 0.41
C THR A 88 7.58 -17.58 1.09
N LEU A 89 7.56 -17.55 2.42
CA LEU A 89 6.87 -16.51 3.20
C LEU A 89 7.71 -15.23 3.25
N VAL A 90 7.13 -14.12 2.83
CA VAL A 90 7.85 -12.86 2.61
C VAL A 90 7.16 -11.66 3.26
N ASP A 91 7.91 -10.58 3.43
CA ASP A 91 7.40 -9.31 3.88
C ASP A 91 6.37 -8.73 2.89
N PRO A 92 5.59 -7.70 3.28
CA PRO A 92 4.58 -7.10 2.40
C PRO A 92 5.12 -6.57 1.06
N LYS A 93 6.44 -6.41 0.93
CA LYS A 93 7.10 -5.96 -0.30
C LYS A 93 7.68 -7.10 -1.13
N GLY A 94 7.77 -8.32 -0.59
CA GLY A 94 8.30 -9.51 -1.25
C GLY A 94 9.83 -9.65 -1.26
N TYR A 95 10.57 -8.75 -0.60
CA TYR A 95 12.04 -8.69 -0.70
C TYR A 95 12.76 -9.44 0.41
N ALA A 96 12.11 -9.64 1.56
CA ALA A 96 12.70 -10.27 2.73
C ALA A 96 11.78 -11.35 3.31
N CYS A 97 12.34 -12.23 4.13
CA CYS A 97 11.58 -13.24 4.88
C CYS A 97 10.58 -12.58 5.84
N ALA A 98 9.37 -13.15 5.96
CA ALA A 98 8.38 -12.71 6.94
C ALA A 98 8.71 -13.12 8.38
N LYS A 99 9.47 -14.21 8.56
CA LYS A 99 9.70 -14.87 9.85
C LYS A 99 11.05 -14.51 10.48
N CYS A 100 12.08 -14.26 9.67
CA CYS A 100 13.43 -14.03 10.19
C CYS A 100 13.64 -12.56 10.59
N PRO A 101 14.51 -12.28 11.57
CA PRO A 101 14.96 -10.92 11.86
C PRO A 101 15.55 -10.23 10.62
N TRP A 102 15.28 -8.94 10.46
CA TRP A 102 15.60 -8.18 9.24
C TRP A 102 17.12 -8.11 8.96
N ASP A 103 17.94 -8.19 9.99
CA ASP A 103 19.41 -8.13 9.98
C ASP A 103 20.07 -9.44 9.54
N THR A 104 19.30 -10.53 9.42
CA THR A 104 19.79 -11.79 8.83
C THR A 104 19.86 -11.77 7.32
N TYR A 105 19.25 -10.76 6.67
CA TYR A 105 19.13 -10.64 5.22
C TYR A 105 18.54 -11.89 4.55
N CYS A 106 17.73 -12.66 5.29
CA CYS A 106 17.04 -13.84 4.77
C CYS A 106 15.98 -13.43 3.74
N MET A 107 15.98 -14.08 2.57
CA MET A 107 14.99 -13.81 1.51
C MET A 107 13.73 -14.68 1.63
N GLY A 108 13.66 -15.58 2.61
CA GLY A 108 12.55 -16.50 2.80
C GLY A 108 13.03 -17.95 2.81
N LEU A 109 12.41 -18.75 3.68
CA LEU A 109 12.64 -20.19 3.75
C LEU A 109 11.66 -20.89 2.79
N PRO A 110 12.13 -21.74 1.87
CA PRO A 110 11.25 -22.52 0.99
C PRO A 110 10.30 -23.40 1.80
N MET A 111 9.02 -23.31 1.49
CA MET A 111 8.02 -24.22 2.07
C MET A 111 8.18 -25.60 1.43
N PRO A 112 8.29 -26.68 2.21
CA PRO A 112 8.38 -28.04 1.66
C PRO A 112 7.09 -28.35 0.90
N HIS A 113 7.21 -28.73 -0.37
CA HIS A 113 6.06 -29.04 -1.21
C HIS A 113 5.22 -30.19 -0.65
N ASP A 114 5.89 -31.26 -0.17
CA ASP A 114 5.24 -32.49 0.29
C ASP A 114 4.88 -32.47 1.78
N SER A 115 4.98 -31.31 2.43
CA SER A 115 4.59 -31.22 3.84
C SER A 115 3.07 -31.15 3.97
N THR A 116 2.54 -32.01 4.83
CA THR A 116 1.14 -32.03 5.26
C THR A 116 0.92 -31.25 6.55
N GLU A 117 1.99 -30.69 7.15
CA GLU A 117 1.88 -29.87 8.35
C GLU A 117 1.21 -28.53 8.02
N GLU A 118 0.23 -28.14 8.83
CA GLU A 118 -0.50 -26.88 8.65
C GLU A 118 0.45 -25.67 8.74
N ILE A 119 0.20 -24.66 7.89
CA ILE A 119 0.98 -23.43 7.90
C ILE A 119 0.25 -22.41 8.77
N GLU A 120 0.91 -21.90 9.80
CA GLU A 120 0.40 -20.76 10.55
C GLU A 120 0.45 -19.49 9.69
N LEU A 121 -0.72 -19.04 9.23
CA LEU A 121 -0.88 -17.87 8.37
C LEU A 121 -1.67 -16.74 9.06
N PRO A 122 -1.12 -15.52 9.12
CA PRO A 122 -1.89 -14.32 9.43
C PRO A 122 -3.02 -14.08 8.41
N ASN A 123 -4.04 -13.30 8.80
CA ASN A 123 -5.19 -12.97 7.95
C ASN A 123 -4.81 -12.43 6.57
N VAL A 124 -3.70 -11.69 6.49
CA VAL A 124 -3.08 -11.26 5.23
C VAL A 124 -1.64 -11.75 5.21
N THR A 125 -1.35 -12.67 4.30
CA THR A 125 -0.03 -13.28 4.12
C THR A 125 0.53 -12.91 2.76
N HIS A 126 1.84 -12.69 2.69
CA HIS A 126 2.55 -12.46 1.43
C HIS A 126 3.46 -13.66 1.16
N VAL A 127 3.36 -14.19 -0.06
CA VAL A 127 4.13 -15.36 -0.51
C VAL A 127 4.87 -14.98 -1.78
N ALA A 128 6.16 -15.27 -1.88
CA ALA A 128 6.87 -15.16 -3.14
C ALA A 128 6.84 -16.49 -3.89
N ILE A 129 6.62 -16.39 -5.21
CA ILE A 129 6.72 -17.48 -6.17
C ILE A 129 8.11 -17.36 -6.81
N ASP A 130 9.02 -18.19 -6.33
CA ASP A 130 10.41 -18.25 -6.80
C ASP A 130 10.50 -19.30 -7.91
N TRP A 131 10.39 -18.84 -9.16
CA TRP A 131 10.46 -19.71 -10.33
C TRP A 131 11.87 -20.27 -10.53
N GLY A 132 11.95 -21.54 -10.92
CA GLY A 132 13.20 -22.14 -11.34
C GLY A 132 13.77 -21.38 -12.55
N THR A 133 15.05 -21.02 -12.47
CA THR A 133 15.75 -20.19 -13.48
C THR A 133 15.49 -20.68 -14.91
N ARG A 134 15.58 -21.99 -15.16
CA ARG A 134 15.35 -22.56 -16.49
C ARG A 134 13.91 -22.31 -16.96
N TYR A 135 12.92 -22.67 -16.13
CA TYR A 135 11.51 -22.53 -16.47
C TYR A 135 11.12 -21.06 -16.71
N LEU A 136 11.68 -20.14 -15.93
CA LEU A 136 11.46 -18.70 -16.09
C LEU A 136 11.87 -18.18 -17.47
N TYR A 137 13.00 -18.63 -18.02
CA TYR A 137 13.48 -18.14 -19.31
C TYR A 137 13.03 -18.96 -20.51
N THR A 138 12.69 -20.24 -20.33
CA THR A 138 12.34 -21.12 -21.47
C THR A 138 10.85 -21.31 -21.65
N THR A 139 10.07 -21.23 -20.57
CA THR A 139 8.70 -21.73 -20.55
C THR A 139 7.71 -20.69 -20.06
N LEU A 140 8.10 -19.70 -19.27
CA LEU A 140 7.15 -18.66 -18.87
C LEU A 140 6.95 -17.60 -19.94
N ASN A 141 5.70 -17.36 -20.29
CA ASN A 141 5.28 -16.23 -21.10
C ASN A 141 5.03 -15.01 -20.19
N GLU A 142 6.05 -14.14 -20.05
CA GLU A 142 5.95 -12.92 -19.24
C GLU A 142 4.79 -12.00 -19.67
N ARG A 143 4.47 -11.94 -20.97
CA ARG A 143 3.33 -11.13 -21.45
C ARG A 143 2.00 -11.65 -20.92
N ALA A 144 1.83 -12.97 -20.87
CA ALA A 144 0.64 -13.60 -20.30
C ALA A 144 0.51 -13.34 -18.79
N MET A 145 1.63 -13.18 -18.08
CA MET A 145 1.66 -12.81 -16.66
C MET A 145 1.28 -11.35 -16.41
N GLN A 146 1.45 -10.49 -17.42
CA GLN A 146 1.10 -9.07 -17.36
C GLN A 146 -0.31 -8.79 -17.88
N SER A 147 -0.87 -9.69 -18.68
CA SER A 147 -2.25 -9.59 -19.17
C SER A 147 -3.24 -9.97 -18.06
N ALA A 148 -4.04 -9.01 -17.64
CA ALA A 148 -5.18 -9.23 -16.76
C ALA A 148 -6.37 -8.40 -17.24
N ASP A 149 -7.56 -8.99 -17.15
CA ASP A 149 -8.79 -8.27 -17.42
C ASP A 149 -8.96 -7.16 -16.39
N THR A 150 -9.25 -5.96 -16.87
CA THR A 150 -9.45 -4.80 -15.99
C THR A 150 -10.88 -4.83 -15.47
N HIS A 151 -11.04 -5.14 -14.19
CA HIS A 151 -12.35 -5.09 -13.53
C HIS A 151 -12.86 -3.62 -13.46
N PRO A 152 -14.17 -3.36 -13.60
CA PRO A 152 -14.73 -2.00 -13.55
C PRO A 152 -14.36 -1.21 -12.28
N SER A 153 -14.17 -1.89 -11.14
CA SER A 153 -13.72 -1.24 -9.90
C SER A 153 -12.35 -0.56 -10.03
N ARG A 154 -11.47 -1.04 -10.92
CA ARG A 154 -10.20 -0.35 -11.21
C ARG A 154 -10.44 0.99 -11.89
N LEU A 155 -11.42 1.08 -12.79
CA LEU A 155 -11.76 2.34 -13.44
C LEU A 155 -12.30 3.34 -12.42
N VAL A 156 -13.20 2.89 -11.53
CA VAL A 156 -13.71 3.72 -10.42
C VAL A 156 -12.57 4.18 -9.52
N ALA A 157 -11.70 3.27 -9.08
CA ALA A 157 -10.56 3.62 -8.24
C ALA A 157 -9.57 4.57 -8.94
N MET A 158 -9.37 4.42 -10.26
CA MET A 158 -8.55 5.34 -11.04
C MET A 158 -9.19 6.74 -11.14
N GLN A 159 -10.51 6.80 -11.36
CA GLN A 159 -11.26 8.06 -11.36
C GLN A 159 -11.19 8.74 -9.99
N GLU A 160 -11.39 8.00 -8.91
CA GLU A 160 -11.24 8.52 -7.54
C GLU A 160 -9.81 8.99 -7.25
N HIS A 161 -8.79 8.27 -7.75
CA HIS A 161 -7.39 8.65 -7.55
C HIS A 161 -6.99 9.90 -8.36
N GLN A 162 -7.58 10.07 -9.54
CA GLN A 162 -7.40 11.23 -10.41
C GLN A 162 -8.30 12.41 -10.03
N ALA A 163 -9.32 12.18 -9.20
CA ALA A 163 -10.20 13.22 -8.73
C ALA A 163 -9.41 14.29 -7.98
N HIS A 164 -9.77 15.55 -8.27
CA HIS A 164 -9.20 16.67 -7.56
C HIS A 164 -9.76 16.72 -6.14
N VAL A 165 -8.95 17.27 -5.23
CA VAL A 165 -9.33 17.47 -3.83
C VAL A 165 -9.27 18.95 -3.52
N ASP A 166 -10.38 19.53 -3.08
CA ASP A 166 -10.39 20.90 -2.57
C ASP A 166 -9.53 21.03 -1.30
N ILE A 167 -8.83 22.16 -1.16
CA ILE A 167 -7.98 22.43 0.02
C ILE A 167 -8.76 22.37 1.33
N GLY A 168 -10.04 22.74 1.34
CA GLY A 168 -10.93 22.62 2.51
C GLY A 168 -11.07 21.17 2.97
N ARG A 169 -11.12 20.21 2.05
CA ARG A 169 -11.13 18.78 2.40
C ARG A 169 -9.85 18.34 3.11
N CYS A 170 -8.73 18.99 2.81
CA CYS A 170 -7.47 18.75 3.53
C CYS A 170 -7.51 19.30 4.95
N PHE A 171 -8.16 20.46 5.18
CA PHE A 171 -8.41 20.98 6.53
C PHE A 171 -9.32 20.05 7.34
N GLU A 172 -10.42 19.59 6.76
CA GLU A 172 -11.32 18.62 7.42
C GLU A 172 -10.58 17.35 7.83
N ARG A 173 -9.72 16.82 6.93
CA ARG A 173 -8.90 15.64 7.23
C ARG A 173 -7.86 15.93 8.31
N PHE A 174 -7.28 17.12 8.33
CA PHE A 174 -6.31 17.52 9.34
C PHE A 174 -6.94 17.62 10.74
N THR A 175 -8.19 18.06 10.83
CA THR A 175 -8.92 18.20 12.10
C THR A 175 -9.75 16.98 12.47
N CYS A 176 -9.71 15.89 11.69
CA CYS A 176 -10.41 14.65 12.04
C CYS A 176 -9.82 14.03 13.32
N LYS A 177 -10.69 13.48 14.17
CA LYS A 177 -10.27 12.66 15.31
C LYS A 177 -9.59 11.38 14.82
N GLU A 178 -8.42 11.09 15.36
CA GLU A 178 -7.68 9.86 15.08
C GLU A 178 -7.45 9.06 16.36
N ILE A 179 -7.43 7.73 16.25
CA ILE A 179 -7.10 6.84 17.37
C ILE A 179 -5.61 6.53 17.32
N ILE A 180 -4.89 6.86 18.39
CA ILE A 180 -3.51 6.44 18.60
C ILE A 180 -3.54 5.20 19.49
N LYS A 181 -2.90 4.11 19.03
CA LYS A 181 -2.96 2.81 19.71
C LYS A 181 -2.26 2.78 21.06
N GLU A 182 -1.14 3.51 21.20
CA GLU A 182 -0.30 3.45 22.40
C GLU A 182 0.12 4.86 22.82
N VAL A 183 -0.52 5.38 23.86
CA VAL A 183 -0.19 6.66 24.51
C VAL A 183 -0.05 6.42 26.01
N TYR A 184 1.04 6.91 26.60
CA TYR A 184 1.24 6.81 28.04
C TYR A 184 0.22 7.69 28.78
N CYS A 185 -0.59 7.09 29.64
CA CYS A 185 -1.53 7.79 30.50
C CYS A 185 -0.95 7.97 31.90
N SER A 186 -0.71 9.21 32.33
CA SER A 186 -0.16 9.51 33.66
C SER A 186 -1.07 9.07 34.83
N LYS A 187 -2.39 9.06 34.62
CA LYS A 187 -3.35 8.59 35.63
C LYS A 187 -3.34 7.07 35.80
N ALA A 188 -3.26 6.34 34.69
CA ALA A 188 -3.25 4.87 34.69
C ALA A 188 -1.84 4.28 34.81
N LYS A 189 -0.79 5.10 34.66
CA LYS A 189 0.64 4.72 34.65
C LYS A 189 0.99 3.62 33.65
N GLN A 190 0.26 3.55 32.52
CA GLN A 190 0.46 2.55 31.47
C GLN A 190 0.13 3.12 30.07
N HIS A 191 0.57 2.42 29.02
CA HIS A 191 0.22 2.76 27.64
C HIS A 191 -1.20 2.29 27.32
N LEU A 192 -2.02 3.21 26.81
CA LEU A 192 -3.42 2.97 26.45
C LEU A 192 -3.73 3.60 25.08
N PRO A 193 -4.73 3.07 24.36
CA PRO A 193 -5.28 3.77 23.21
C PRO A 193 -5.88 5.12 23.62
N ALA A 194 -5.67 6.15 22.81
CA ALA A 194 -6.20 7.49 23.04
C ALA A 194 -6.76 8.10 21.76
N ILE A 195 -7.76 8.96 21.91
CA ILE A 195 -8.28 9.77 20.80
C ILE A 195 -7.49 11.07 20.77
N LYS A 196 -6.85 11.35 19.64
CA LYS A 196 -6.18 12.63 19.37
C LYS A 196 -7.05 13.47 18.45
N HIS A 197 -7.21 14.73 18.82
CA HIS A 197 -7.93 15.74 18.06
C HIS A 197 -7.03 16.97 17.93
N ILE A 198 -6.76 17.39 16.69
CA ILE A 198 -6.04 18.64 16.41
C ILE A 198 -7.07 19.62 15.85
N GLU A 199 -7.06 20.85 16.36
CA GLU A 199 -7.98 21.89 15.92
C GLU A 199 -7.22 23.21 15.68
N LEU A 200 -7.78 24.06 14.82
CA LEU A 200 -7.24 25.39 14.55
C LEU A 200 -7.91 26.41 15.48
N TYR A 201 -7.14 26.99 16.40
CA TYR A 201 -7.67 27.96 17.35
C TYR A 201 -7.59 29.41 16.83
N SER A 202 -6.55 29.75 16.08
CA SER A 202 -6.38 31.09 15.51
C SER A 202 -5.59 31.03 14.20
N LEU A 203 -5.74 32.07 13.38
CA LEU A 203 -5.03 32.20 12.10
C LEU A 203 -3.89 33.21 12.24
N PRO A 204 -2.66 32.86 11.82
CA PRO A 204 -1.57 33.82 11.74
C PRO A 204 -1.80 34.80 10.57
N PRO A 205 -1.20 36.00 10.60
CA PRO A 205 -1.23 36.93 9.45
C PRO A 205 -0.64 36.34 8.16
N VAL A 206 0.32 35.41 8.31
CA VAL A 206 0.91 34.65 7.20
C VAL A 206 0.74 33.16 7.52
N LEU A 207 -0.12 32.48 6.76
CA LEU A 207 -0.38 31.06 6.91
C LEU A 207 0.48 30.25 5.92
N ILE A 208 1.31 29.35 6.43
CA ILE A 208 2.12 28.44 5.64
C ILE A 208 1.45 27.06 5.61
N LEU A 209 1.10 26.57 4.43
CA LEU A 209 0.47 25.26 4.24
C LEU A 209 1.47 24.28 3.61
N HIS A 210 1.74 23.18 4.31
CA HIS A 210 2.56 22.08 3.82
C HIS A 210 1.68 20.89 3.43
N LEU A 211 1.58 20.61 2.13
CA LEU A 211 0.93 19.39 1.64
C LEU A 211 1.87 18.19 1.83
N LYS A 212 1.50 17.29 2.74
CA LYS A 212 2.29 16.08 3.07
C LYS A 212 2.24 15.04 1.94
N ARG A 213 3.02 15.26 0.88
CA ARG A 213 3.03 14.42 -0.33
C ARG A 213 4.00 13.25 -0.29
N LEU A 214 4.99 13.26 0.61
CA LEU A 214 6.00 12.22 0.69
C LEU A 214 5.55 11.10 1.62
N VAL A 215 5.53 9.88 1.11
CA VAL A 215 5.21 8.66 1.85
C VAL A 215 6.30 7.61 1.62
N ARG A 216 6.41 6.64 2.52
CA ARG A 216 7.36 5.52 2.34
C ARG A 216 6.99 4.78 1.05
N GLY A 217 7.87 4.81 0.06
CA GLY A 217 7.67 4.14 -1.22
C GLY A 217 7.08 5.01 -2.34
N GLY A 218 6.90 6.33 -2.15
CA GLY A 218 6.49 7.18 -3.28
C GLY A 218 6.09 8.62 -2.94
N LYS A 219 5.53 9.30 -3.94
CA LYS A 219 4.98 10.66 -3.85
C LYS A 219 3.50 10.65 -4.21
N ILE A 220 2.67 11.28 -3.40
CA ILE A 220 1.24 11.49 -3.65
C ILE A 220 1.08 12.56 -4.75
N GLN A 221 0.44 12.16 -5.85
CA GLN A 221 0.23 13.00 -7.04
C GLN A 221 -1.17 13.61 -7.12
N THR A 222 -2.02 13.41 -6.10
CA THR A 222 -3.38 13.98 -6.04
C THR A 222 -3.34 15.49 -6.31
N PHE A 223 -4.18 15.92 -7.25
CA PHE A 223 -4.34 17.34 -7.56
C PHE A 223 -5.12 18.00 -6.43
N VAL A 224 -4.60 19.10 -5.90
CA VAL A 224 -5.26 19.85 -4.83
C VAL A 224 -5.66 21.19 -5.40
N ASP A 225 -6.96 21.45 -5.46
CA ASP A 225 -7.51 22.74 -5.86
C ASP A 225 -7.40 23.69 -4.67
N PHE A 226 -6.75 24.85 -4.87
CA PHE A 226 -6.66 25.90 -3.86
C PHE A 226 -6.77 27.27 -4.53
N PRO A 227 -7.48 28.23 -3.91
CA PRO A 227 -7.61 29.56 -4.46
C PRO A 227 -6.30 30.34 -4.33
N LEU A 228 -5.91 31.05 -5.39
CA LEU A 228 -4.73 31.93 -5.38
C LEU A 228 -4.97 33.25 -4.63
N ARG A 229 -6.24 33.66 -4.52
CA ARG A 229 -6.69 34.90 -3.85
C ARG A 229 -8.01 34.62 -3.14
N GLY A 230 -8.27 35.35 -2.05
CA GLY A 230 -9.53 35.23 -1.31
C GLY A 230 -9.71 33.90 -0.57
N PHE A 231 -8.61 33.22 -0.21
CA PHE A 231 -8.70 32.05 0.66
C PHE A 231 -9.09 32.48 2.08
N ASP A 232 -10.23 32.01 2.57
CA ASP A 232 -10.71 32.27 3.93
C ASP A 232 -10.80 30.95 4.74
N PRO A 233 -9.79 30.63 5.57
CA PRO A 233 -9.82 29.44 6.41
C PRO A 233 -10.58 29.62 7.74
N THR A 234 -11.26 30.76 7.95
CA THR A 234 -12.00 31.04 9.19
C THR A 234 -13.07 29.98 9.48
N GLY A 235 -13.65 29.40 8.42
CA GLY A 235 -14.60 28.28 8.51
C GLY A 235 -14.04 27.01 9.17
N PHE A 236 -12.72 26.85 9.25
CA PHE A 236 -12.06 25.68 9.86
C PHE A 236 -11.55 25.92 11.29
N LEU A 237 -11.79 27.12 11.85
CA LEU A 237 -11.47 27.41 13.24
C LEU A 237 -12.40 26.68 14.22
N THR A 238 -11.94 26.51 15.47
CA THR A 238 -12.78 25.95 16.54
C THR A 238 -14.09 26.75 16.72
N PRO A 239 -15.19 26.12 17.17
CA PRO A 239 -16.44 26.84 17.43
C PRO A 239 -16.33 27.99 18.43
N SER A 240 -15.37 27.93 19.36
CA SER A 240 -15.07 29.04 20.27
C SER A 240 -14.40 30.19 19.51
N ALA A 241 -13.41 29.92 18.67
CA ALA A 241 -12.69 30.94 17.91
C ALA A 241 -13.57 31.63 16.85
N GLN A 242 -14.46 30.88 16.19
CA GLN A 242 -15.40 31.45 15.21
C GLN A 242 -16.35 32.49 15.82
N ARG A 243 -16.81 32.26 17.06
CA ARG A 243 -17.69 33.20 17.78
C ARG A 243 -16.99 34.52 18.12
N HIS A 244 -15.67 34.51 18.33
CA HIS A 244 -14.90 35.72 18.61
C HIS A 244 -14.46 36.48 17.35
N GLY A 245 -14.34 35.80 16.20
CA GLY A 245 -13.94 36.41 14.92
C GLY A 245 -14.94 37.40 14.32
N ASN A 246 -16.25 37.21 14.57
CA ASN A 246 -17.31 38.08 14.04
C ASN A 246 -17.32 39.50 14.63
N VAL A 247 -16.57 39.77 15.70
CA VAL A 247 -16.46 41.11 16.29
C VAL A 247 -15.33 41.93 15.66
N SER A 248 -14.37 41.30 14.96
CA SER A 248 -13.09 41.97 14.63
C SER A 248 -12.85 42.27 13.15
N VAL A 249 -13.56 41.62 12.22
CA VAL A 249 -13.25 41.73 10.77
C VAL A 249 -13.89 42.97 10.13
N GLN A 250 -15.01 43.48 10.65
CA GLN A 250 -15.63 44.70 10.11
C GLN A 250 -14.90 46.00 10.49
N GLY A 251 -14.05 45.99 11.51
CA GLY A 251 -13.36 47.18 12.02
C GLY A 251 -12.12 47.58 11.22
N LYS A 252 -11.38 46.64 10.63
CA LYS A 252 -10.06 46.91 10.03
C LYS A 252 -10.08 47.23 8.53
N ALA A 253 -11.06 46.72 7.78
CA ALA A 253 -11.17 47.04 6.35
C ALA A 253 -11.50 48.53 6.12
N ARG A 254 -12.33 49.13 6.98
CA ARG A 254 -12.72 50.55 6.87
C ARG A 254 -11.61 51.54 7.22
N GLU A 255 -10.60 51.12 7.99
CA GLU A 255 -9.50 52.01 8.41
C GLU A 255 -8.38 52.11 7.36
N PHE A 256 -8.21 51.07 6.51
CA PHE A 256 -7.22 51.08 5.45
C PHE A 256 -7.64 51.96 4.26
N ASP A 257 -8.93 51.93 3.88
CA ASP A 257 -9.46 52.80 2.80
C ASP A 257 -9.44 54.29 3.16
N ARG A 258 -9.68 54.63 4.44
CA ARG A 258 -9.59 56.02 4.93
C ARG A 258 -8.17 56.58 4.89
N LYS A 259 -7.15 55.75 5.13
CA LYS A 259 -5.75 56.18 5.09
C LYS A 259 -5.23 56.37 3.67
N GLN A 260 -5.78 55.67 2.67
CA GLN A 260 -5.43 55.92 1.27
C GLN A 260 -6.07 57.20 0.71
N GLN A 261 -7.29 57.55 1.12
CA GLN A 261 -7.92 58.81 0.68
C GLN A 261 -7.28 60.08 1.28
N GLN A 262 -6.68 59.99 2.48
CA GLN A 262 -5.97 61.12 3.10
C GLN A 262 -4.54 61.33 2.57
N GLN A 263 -4.01 60.43 1.74
CA GLN A 263 -2.69 60.60 1.09
C GLN A 263 -2.78 61.16 -0.34
N GLN A 264 -3.99 61.48 -0.83
CA GLN A 264 -4.22 62.08 -2.15
C GLN A 264 -4.89 63.48 -2.09
N GLN A 265 -4.86 64.16 -0.93
CA GLN A 265 -5.24 65.57 -0.80
C GLN A 265 -4.10 66.38 -0.17
#